data_AF-A0A371R7D3-F1
#
_entry.id   AF-A0A371R7D3-F1
#
_cell.length_a   1.000
_cell.length_b   1.000
_cell.length_c   1.000
_cell.angle_alpha   90.00
_cell.angle_beta   90.00
_cell.angle_gamma   90.00
#
_symmetry.space_group_name_H-M   'P 1'
#
loop_
_entity.id
_entity.type
_entity.pdbx_description
1 polymer ?
#
loop_
_entity_poly.entity_id
_entity_poly.type
_entity_poly.pdbx_seq_one_letter_code
_entity_poly.pdbx_strand_id
1 'polypeptide(L)'
;MFKIVARCSVCRSEFEPGGSCPNGHPPPYALRVKLGDCEVRDFERLATLPPYVQHLVLASIEAGEAEGQLLPVLSRLRDYGVVVCN
;
A
#
# COMPACT_ATOMS: atom_id res chain seq x y z
N MET A 1 -8.93 1.47 -6.34
CA MET A 1 -7.65 1.73 -7.09
C MET A 1 -6.49 2.04 -6.13
N PHE A 2 -5.22 1.73 -6.47
CA PHE A 2 -4.04 2.06 -5.61
C PHE A 2 -3.55 3.49 -5.85
N LYS A 3 -3.22 4.23 -4.78
CA LYS A 3 -2.63 5.57 -4.85
C LYS A 3 -1.36 5.67 -4.01
N ILE A 4 -0.28 6.21 -4.56
CA ILE A 4 0.94 6.47 -3.79
C ILE A 4 0.84 7.86 -3.14
N VAL A 5 1.19 7.95 -1.86
CA VAL A 5 1.27 9.22 -1.12
C VAL A 5 2.56 9.29 -0.32
N ALA A 6 3.07 10.50 -0.10
CA ALA A 6 4.08 10.76 0.91
C ALA A 6 3.39 11.09 2.24
N ARG A 7 3.89 10.53 3.35
CA ARG A 7 3.41 10.80 4.71
C ARG A 7 4.52 11.42 5.55
N CYS A 8 4.24 12.56 6.15
CA CYS A 8 5.17 13.20 7.09
C CYS A 8 5.29 12.37 8.38
N SER A 9 6.52 12.13 8.84
CA SER A 9 6.80 11.41 10.09
C SER A 9 6.42 12.21 11.35
N VAL A 10 6.36 13.54 11.26
CA VAL A 10 6.07 14.43 12.38
C VAL A 10 4.56 14.66 12.54
N CYS A 11 3.89 15.19 11.52
CA CYS A 11 2.47 15.57 11.61
C CYS A 11 1.52 14.62 10.89
N ARG A 12 2.02 13.54 10.28
CA ARG A 12 1.24 12.53 9.55
C ARG A 12 0.41 13.02 8.36
N SER A 13 0.56 14.28 7.96
CA SER A 13 -0.07 14.82 6.76
C SER A 13 0.36 14.02 5.54
N GLU A 14 -0.62 13.74 4.68
CA GLU A 14 -0.42 13.04 3.41
C GLU A 14 -0.46 14.03 2.25
N PHE A 15 0.42 13.84 1.28
CA PHE A 15 0.56 14.71 0.11
C PHE A 15 1.15 13.95 -1.07
N GLU A 16 1.13 14.57 -2.25
CA GLU A 16 1.68 13.97 -3.47
C GLU A 16 3.19 13.70 -3.32
N PRO A 17 3.69 12.53 -3.79
CA PRO A 17 5.11 12.23 -3.76
C PRO A 17 5.94 13.31 -4.47
N GLY A 18 7.08 13.68 -3.87
CA GLY A 18 7.93 14.77 -4.38
C GLY A 18 7.49 16.18 -3.94
N GLY A 19 6.34 16.31 -3.28
CA GLY A 19 5.93 17.55 -2.61
C GLY A 19 6.66 17.79 -1.29
N SER A 20 6.41 18.96 -0.70
CA SER A 20 6.81 19.28 0.67
C SER A 20 5.65 19.09 1.64
N CYS A 21 5.97 18.83 2.91
CA CYS A 21 4.95 18.78 3.96
C CYS A 21 4.21 20.12 4.05
N PRO A 22 2.85 20.13 4.03
CA PRO A 22 2.06 21.37 4.08
C PRO A 22 2.26 22.17 5.36
N ASN A 23 2.77 21.51 6.42
CA ASN A 23 3.07 22.13 7.71
C ASN A 23 4.57 22.51 7.87
N GLY A 24 5.36 22.46 6.80
CA GLY A 24 6.76 22.91 6.81
C GLY A 24 7.77 21.95 7.46
N HIS A 25 7.37 20.72 7.81
CA HIS A 25 8.31 19.73 8.37
C HIS A 25 9.29 19.20 7.32
N PRO A 26 10.59 19.09 7.63
CA PRO A 26 11.59 18.60 6.69
C PRO A 26 11.45 17.08 6.41
N PRO A 27 12.02 16.58 5.30
CA PRO A 27 12.16 15.14 5.02
C PRO A 27 13.03 14.43 6.08
N PRO A 28 13.01 13.09 6.16
CA PRO A 28 12.41 12.13 5.20
C PRO A 28 10.89 11.95 5.36
N TYR A 29 10.23 11.65 4.25
CA TYR A 29 8.81 11.29 4.19
C TYR A 29 8.66 9.81 3.85
N ALA A 30 7.73 9.13 4.53
CA ALA A 30 7.45 7.73 4.25
C ALA A 30 6.55 7.62 3.01
N LEU A 31 6.93 6.77 2.05
CA LEU A 31 6.03 6.43 0.94
C LEU A 31 5.01 5.39 1.42
N ARG A 32 3.74 5.67 1.15
CA ARG A 32 2.61 4.79 1.45
C ARG A 32 1.81 4.53 0.19
N VAL A 33 1.21 3.35 0.12
CA VAL A 33 0.20 3.03 -0.88
C VAL A 33 -1.14 3.04 -0.16
N LYS A 34 -2.07 3.90 -0.57
CA LYS A 34 -3.47 3.81 -0.17
C LYS A 34 -4.14 2.73 -1.02
N LEU A 35 -4.74 1.75 -0.36
CA LEU A 35 -5.59 0.76 -0.97
C LEU A 35 -7.02 1.28 -0.86
N GLY A 36 -7.76 1.30 -1.96
CA GLY A 36 -9.21 1.53 -1.91
C GLY A 36 -9.93 0.33 -1.30
N ASP A 37 -11.22 0.17 -1.63
CA ASP A 37 -11.98 -1.02 -1.26
C ASP A 37 -11.44 -2.25 -2.00
N CYS A 38 -10.41 -2.87 -1.42
CA CYS A 38 -9.72 -4.02 -1.98
C CYS A 38 -10.02 -5.27 -1.15
N GLU A 39 -10.12 -6.43 -1.82
CA GLU A 39 -10.30 -7.73 -1.19
C GLU A 39 -9.48 -8.82 -1.89
N VAL A 40 -9.17 -9.90 -1.17
CA VAL A 40 -8.55 -11.10 -1.75
C VAL A 40 -9.65 -11.98 -2.33
N ARG A 41 -9.57 -12.30 -3.63
CA ARG A 41 -10.50 -13.21 -4.30
C ARG A 41 -9.95 -14.62 -4.51
N ASP A 42 -8.62 -14.77 -4.58
CA ASP A 42 -7.97 -16.07 -4.81
C ASP A 42 -6.97 -16.40 -3.70
N PHE A 43 -7.46 -17.03 -2.64
CA PHE A 43 -6.63 -17.41 -1.50
C PHE A 43 -5.63 -18.53 -1.83
N GLU A 44 -5.94 -19.38 -2.80
CA GLU A 44 -5.05 -20.47 -3.22
C GLU A 44 -3.77 -19.92 -3.88
N ARG A 45 -3.93 -18.95 -4.79
CA ARG A 45 -2.78 -18.26 -5.39
C ARG A 45 -2.03 -17.42 -4.37
N LEU A 46 -2.72 -16.76 -3.45
CA LEU A 46 -2.06 -16.02 -2.37
C LEU A 46 -1.18 -16.96 -1.51
N ALA A 47 -1.67 -18.16 -1.22
CA ALA A 47 -0.96 -19.17 -0.42
C ALA A 47 0.35 -19.68 -1.05
N THR A 48 0.56 -19.44 -2.36
CA THR A 48 1.83 -19.78 -3.04
C THR A 48 2.97 -18.80 -2.73
N LEU A 49 2.66 -17.62 -2.18
CA LEU A 49 3.68 -16.64 -1.78
C LEU A 49 4.37 -17.07 -0.48
N PRO A 50 5.57 -16.54 -0.17
CA PRO A 50 6.18 -16.74 1.14
C PRO A 50 5.24 -16.27 2.28
N PRO A 51 5.16 -16.99 3.42
CA PRO A 51 4.21 -16.66 4.51
C PRO A 51 4.30 -15.22 4.99
N TYR A 52 5.51 -14.65 5.04
CA TYR A 52 5.72 -13.25 5.38
C TYR A 52 5.01 -12.29 4.41
N VAL A 53 5.10 -12.56 3.10
CA VAL A 53 4.46 -11.74 2.06
C VAL A 53 2.94 -11.87 2.13
N GLN A 54 2.43 -13.08 2.40
CA GLN A 54 1.00 -13.30 2.62
C GLN A 54 0.48 -12.42 3.76
N HIS A 55 1.18 -12.43 4.91
CA HIS A 55 0.80 -11.63 6.07
C HIS A 55 0.83 -10.13 5.76
N LEU A 56 1.86 -9.64 5.08
CA LEU A 56 1.96 -8.23 4.68
C LEU A 56 0.80 -7.81 3.77
N VAL A 57 0.43 -8.64 2.79
CA VAL A 57 -0.67 -8.35 1.87
C VAL A 57 -2.00 -8.30 2.62
N LEU A 58 -2.27 -9.29 3.46
CA LEU A 58 -3.52 -9.35 4.25
C LEU A 58 -3.63 -8.15 5.20
N ALA A 59 -2.57 -7.85 5.95
CA ALA A 59 -2.54 -6.70 6.85
C ALA A 59 -2.69 -5.37 6.10
N SER A 60 -2.13 -5.26 4.88
CA SER A 60 -2.26 -4.05 4.06
C SER A 60 -3.68 -3.85 3.56
N ILE A 61 -4.36 -4.93 3.17
CA ILE A 61 -5.75 -4.90 2.72
C ILE A 61 -6.66 -4.52 3.90
N GLU A 62 -6.49 -5.16 5.05
CA GLU A 62 -7.24 -4.85 6.27
C GLU A 62 -7.06 -3.40 6.72
N ALA A 63 -5.83 -2.87 6.64
CA ALA A 63 -5.52 -1.49 7.01
C ALA A 63 -5.98 -0.45 5.97
N GLY A 64 -6.34 -0.85 4.76
CA GLY A 64 -6.58 0.06 3.63
C GLY A 64 -5.31 0.82 3.18
N GLU A 65 -4.13 0.36 3.59
CA GLU A 65 -2.86 0.96 3.19
C GLU A 65 -1.66 0.04 3.39
N ALA A 66 -0.61 0.28 2.61
CA ALA A 66 0.65 -0.45 2.64
C ALA A 66 1.85 0.49 2.65
N GLU A 67 3.03 -0.07 2.94
CA GLU A 67 4.30 0.59 2.65
C GLU A 67 4.52 0.72 1.14
N GLY A 68 5.16 1.81 0.69
CA GLY A 68 5.45 2.08 -0.72
C GLY A 68 6.14 0.92 -1.44
N GLN A 69 7.03 0.21 -0.74
CA GLN A 69 7.76 -0.95 -1.26
C GLN A 69 6.89 -2.17 -1.60
N LEU A 70 5.66 -2.25 -1.07
CA LEU A 70 4.72 -3.32 -1.38
C LEU A 70 3.95 -3.08 -2.68
N LEU A 71 4.02 -1.89 -3.27
CA LEU A 71 3.30 -1.57 -4.50
C LEU A 71 3.52 -2.59 -5.63
N PRO A 72 4.74 -3.06 -5.94
CA PRO A 72 4.94 -4.02 -7.02
C PRO A 72 4.26 -5.36 -6.74
N VAL A 73 4.25 -5.81 -5.49
CA VAL A 73 3.59 -7.06 -5.08
C VAL A 73 2.08 -6.91 -5.21
N LEU A 74 1.51 -5.86 -4.63
CA LEU A 74 0.07 -5.57 -4.69
C LEU A 74 -0.41 -5.40 -6.13
N SER A 75 0.37 -4.71 -6.97
CA SER A 75 0.05 -4.53 -8.40
C SER A 75 0.00 -5.86 -9.14
N ARG A 76 1.01 -6.72 -8.97
CA ARG A 76 0.99 -8.06 -9.60
C ARG A 76 -0.20 -8.89 -9.14
N LEU A 77 -0.48 -8.91 -7.84
CA LEU A 77 -1.61 -9.67 -7.30
C LEU A 77 -2.95 -9.18 -7.89
N ARG A 78 -3.10 -7.87 -8.06
CA ARG A 78 -4.25 -7.30 -8.75
C ARG A 78 -4.30 -7.70 -10.22
N ASP A 79 -3.19 -7.59 -10.93
CA ASP A 79 -3.13 -7.90 -12.37
C ASP A 79 -3.42 -9.40 -12.64
N TYR A 80 -3.12 -10.28 -11.69
CA TYR A 80 -3.47 -11.71 -11.73
C TYR A 80 -4.89 -12.04 -11.19
N GLY A 81 -5.66 -11.03 -10.77
CA GLY A 81 -7.00 -11.20 -10.20
C GLY A 81 -7.03 -11.81 -8.79
N VAL A 82 -5.88 -11.89 -8.11
CA VAL A 82 -5.79 -12.38 -6.72
C VAL A 82 -6.37 -11.36 -5.75
N VAL A 83 -6.10 -10.08 -6.00
CA VAL A 83 -6.69 -8.95 -5.28
C VAL A 83 -7.57 -8.17 -6.25
N VAL A 84 -8.77 -7.78 -5.83
CA VAL A 84 -9.65 -6.90 -6.60
C VAL A 84 -9.91 -5.65 -5.79
N CYS A 85 -9.88 -4.50 -6.46
CA CYS A 85 -10.16 -3.22 -5.84
C CYS A 85 -11.24 -2.50 -6.64
N ASN A 86 -12.26 -2.00 -5.94
CA ASN A 86 -13.25 -1.10 -6.52
C ASN A 86 -12.71 0.35 -6.64
#